data_AF-A0ABC8TK21-F1
#
_entry.id   AF-A0ABC8TK21-F1
#
_cell.length_a   1.000
_cell.length_b   1.000
_cell.length_c   1.000
_cell.angle_alpha   90.00
_cell.angle_beta   90.00
_cell.angle_gamma   90.00
#
_symmetry.space_group_name_H-M   'P 1'
#
loop_
_entity.id
_entity.type
_entity.pdbx_description
1 polymer ?
#
loop_
_entity_poly.entity_id
_entity_poly.type
_entity_poly.pdbx_seq_one_letter_code
_entity_poly.pdbx_strand_id
1 'polypeptide(L)'
;QLCQKGIKVTVVCPGPIKTSNDHETSTSGQKGSAEKRVSSERCAQLTIIAASHGLKEVWISYQPVLAVMYLVQYMPAIGYWLMDKIGGKRVEAAAQKGNTYSLSLLFGKKKVQ
;
A
#
# COMPACT_ATOMS: atom_id res chain seq x y z
N GLN A 1 -32.91 4.42 -19.19
CA GLN A 1 -31.73 5.25 -18.87
C GLN A 1 -31.64 5.33 -17.36
N LEU A 2 -30.61 4.76 -16.72
CA LEU A 2 -30.43 4.87 -15.26
C LEU A 2 -30.11 6.33 -14.94
N CYS A 3 -30.84 6.93 -14.00
CA CYS A 3 -30.73 8.34 -13.61
C CYS A 3 -29.27 8.74 -13.27
N GLN A 4 -28.56 9.41 -14.20
CA GLN A 4 -27.20 9.90 -13.96
C GLN A 4 -27.14 11.21 -13.16
N LYS A 5 -28.29 11.83 -12.87
CA LYS A 5 -28.35 13.07 -12.09
C LYS A 5 -28.31 12.75 -10.59
N GLY A 6 -27.20 13.12 -9.94
CA GLY A 6 -27.06 13.07 -8.48
C GLY A 6 -26.25 11.88 -7.92
N ILE A 7 -25.85 10.92 -8.75
CA ILE A 7 -24.99 9.80 -8.32
C ILE A 7 -23.52 10.22 -8.43
N LYS A 8 -22.82 10.23 -7.30
CA LYS A 8 -21.36 10.42 -7.24
C LYS A 8 -20.70 9.06 -7.05
N VAL A 9 -19.71 8.76 -7.89
CA VAL A 9 -18.94 7.51 -7.83
C VAL A 9 -17.51 7.84 -7.40
N THR A 10 -17.00 7.09 -6.42
CA THR A 10 -15.64 7.21 -5.89
C THR A 10 -14.94 5.86 -6.00
N VAL A 11 -13.81 5.83 -6.68
CA VAL A 11 -12.93 4.66 -6.76
C VAL A 11 -11.91 4.74 -5.63
N VAL A 12 -11.79 3.68 -4.84
CA VAL A 12 -10.81 3.62 -3.74
C VAL A 12 -9.83 2.49 -4.00
N CYS A 13 -8.54 2.81 -3.97
CA CYS A 13 -7.43 1.87 -4.10
C CYS A 13 -6.70 1.77 -2.75
N PRO A 14 -7.13 0.86 -1.85
CA PRO A 14 -6.43 0.62 -0.59
C PRO A 14 -5.14 -0.16 -0.86
N GLY A 15 -4.06 0.25 -0.19
CA GLY A 15 -2.85 -0.56 -0.06
C GLY A 15 -2.97 -1.54 1.12
N PRO A 16 -1.83 -2.00 1.68
CA PRO A 16 -1.84 -3.00 2.76
C PRO A 16 -2.63 -2.53 3.99
N ILE A 17 -3.75 -3.21 4.24
CA ILE A 17 -4.61 -3.02 5.41
C ILE A 17 -4.42 -4.16 6.41
N LYS A 18 -4.57 -3.84 7.70
CA LYS A 18 -4.61 -4.83 8.77
C LYS A 18 -6.03 -5.39 8.86
N THR A 19 -6.21 -6.70 8.70
CA THR A 19 -7.51 -7.36 8.85
C THR A 19 -7.52 -8.31 10.06
N SER A 20 -8.70 -8.58 10.64
CA SER A 20 -8.85 -9.49 11.79
C SER A 20 -8.50 -10.94 11.44
N ASN A 21 -8.63 -11.28 10.15
CA ASN A 21 -8.22 -12.56 9.56
C ASN A 21 -6.84 -12.47 8.92
N ASP A 22 -5.99 -11.54 9.36
CA ASP A 22 -4.54 -11.64 9.16
C ASP A 22 -4.07 -12.88 9.93
N HIS A 23 -4.39 -14.06 9.38
CA HIS A 23 -3.65 -15.27 9.62
C HIS A 23 -2.23 -14.84 9.32
N GLU A 24 -1.43 -14.81 10.37
CA GLU A 24 -0.01 -14.66 10.28
C GLU A 24 0.47 -15.60 9.16
N THR A 25 0.69 -15.05 7.96
CA THR A 25 1.60 -15.65 6.99
C THR A 25 3.01 -15.67 7.60
N SER A 26 3.21 -15.00 8.73
CA SER A 26 4.18 -15.31 9.77
C SER A 26 3.75 -16.52 10.63
N THR A 27 3.57 -17.70 10.03
CA THR A 27 3.48 -18.93 10.84
C THR A 27 4.70 -19.00 11.76
N SER A 28 4.45 -19.06 13.07
CA SER A 28 5.43 -19.29 14.14
C SER A 28 6.34 -18.10 14.52
N GLY A 29 6.02 -17.49 15.66
CA GLY A 29 6.91 -17.60 16.82
C GLY A 29 8.00 -16.54 16.99
N GLN A 30 8.13 -15.55 16.10
CA GLN A 30 9.01 -14.42 16.35
C GLN A 30 8.30 -13.11 16.07
N LYS A 31 8.46 -12.20 17.04
CA LYS A 31 8.04 -10.80 17.12
C LYS A 31 8.60 -10.01 15.92
N GLY A 32 8.11 -10.33 14.72
CA GLY A 32 8.54 -9.78 13.45
C GLY A 32 8.11 -8.32 13.37
N SER A 33 9.03 -7.47 12.93
CA SER A 33 8.84 -6.02 12.85
C SER A 33 7.44 -5.67 12.32
N ALA A 34 6.65 -4.97 13.12
CA ALA A 34 5.30 -4.56 12.76
C ALA A 34 5.33 -3.77 11.45
N GLU A 35 5.03 -4.45 10.34
CA GLU A 35 4.85 -3.81 9.05
C GLU A 35 3.70 -2.81 9.22
N LYS A 36 3.99 -1.51 9.02
CA LYS A 36 3.03 -0.44 9.27
C LYS A 36 1.92 -0.55 8.21
N ARG A 37 0.82 -1.22 8.56
CA ARG A 37 -0.38 -1.42 7.73
C ARG A 37 -1.53 -0.54 8.20
N VAL A 38 -2.30 0.01 7.27
CA VAL A 38 -3.42 0.90 7.62
C VAL A 38 -4.49 0.08 8.34
N SER A 39 -5.02 0.57 9.46
CA SER A 39 -6.08 -0.16 10.15
C SER A 39 -7.36 -0.17 9.31
N SER A 40 -8.17 -1.23 9.44
CA SER A 40 -9.48 -1.35 8.78
C SER A 40 -10.37 -0.14 9.06
N GLU A 41 -10.39 0.32 10.31
CA GLU A 41 -11.21 1.45 10.77
C GLU A 41 -10.76 2.74 10.08
N ARG A 42 -9.44 2.96 10.00
CA ARG A 42 -8.89 4.15 9.34
C ARG A 42 -9.16 4.13 7.83
N CYS A 43 -9.04 2.97 7.19
CA CYS A 43 -9.35 2.81 5.77
C CYS A 43 -10.83 3.10 5.49
N ALA A 44 -11.74 2.58 6.32
CA ALA A 44 -13.17 2.84 6.21
C ALA A 44 -13.51 4.33 6.42
N GLN A 45 -12.93 4.97 7.45
CA GLN A 45 -13.11 6.40 7.69
C GLN A 45 -12.69 7.24 6.48
N LEU A 46 -11.51 7.00 5.92
CA LEU A 46 -11.01 7.74 4.76
C LEU A 46 -11.87 7.50 3.51
N THR A 47 -12.40 6.29 3.34
CA THR A 47 -13.33 5.95 2.25
C THR A 47 -14.63 6.75 2.36
N ILE A 48 -15.23 6.83 3.55
CA ILE A 48 -16.46 7.59 3.80
C ILE A 48 -16.23 9.10 3.57
N ILE A 49 -15.09 9.62 4.03
CA ILE A 49 -14.70 11.02 3.82
C ILE A 49 -14.53 11.30 2.32
N ALA A 50 -13.89 10.40 1.57
CA ALA A 50 -13.71 10.53 0.13
C ALA A 50 -15.03 10.55 -0.63
N ALA A 51 -15.93 9.62 -0.30
CA ALA A 51 -17.25 9.50 -0.93
C ALA A 51 -18.12 10.74 -0.65
N SER A 52 -18.12 11.23 0.59
CA SER A 52 -18.88 12.43 0.97
C SER A 52 -18.38 13.70 0.28
N HIS A 53 -17.06 13.81 0.04
CA HIS A 53 -16.48 14.92 -0.72
C HIS A 53 -16.59 14.75 -2.24
N GLY A 54 -17.06 13.61 -2.74
CA GLY A 54 -17.19 13.36 -4.18
C GLY A 54 -15.86 13.24 -4.91
N LEU A 55 -14.82 12.76 -4.22
CA LEU A 55 -13.53 12.48 -4.86
C LEU A 55 -13.71 11.34 -5.87
N LYS A 56 -13.15 11.48 -7.07
CA LYS A 56 -13.28 10.46 -8.13
C LYS A 56 -12.41 9.24 -7.86
N GLU A 57 -11.20 9.45 -7.32
CA GLU A 57 -10.22 8.41 -7.05
C GLU A 57 -9.44 8.74 -5.78
N VAL A 58 -9.26 7.76 -4.88
CA VAL A 58 -8.52 7.93 -3.62
C VAL A 58 -7.66 6.72 -3.31
N TRP A 59 -6.40 6.96 -2.98
CA TRP A 59 -5.42 5.92 -2.69
C TRP A 59 -5.06 5.96 -1.21
N ILE A 60 -5.25 4.83 -0.52
CA ILE A 60 -5.12 4.76 0.93
C ILE A 60 -4.00 3.78 1.28
N SER A 61 -2.81 4.28 1.56
CA SER A 61 -1.69 3.46 2.05
C SER A 61 -0.68 4.30 2.83
N TYR A 62 0.16 3.64 3.62
CA TYR A 62 1.31 4.32 4.23
C TYR A 62 2.43 4.54 3.20
N GLN A 63 3.25 5.57 3.45
CA GLN A 63 4.53 5.70 2.76
C GLN A 63 5.41 4.50 3.14
N PRO A 64 6.08 3.84 2.19
CA PRO A 64 6.41 4.31 0.85
C PRO A 64 5.57 3.75 -0.31
N VAL A 65 4.59 2.88 -0.01
CA VAL A 65 3.71 2.24 -1.02
C VAL A 65 2.96 3.29 -1.83
N LEU A 66 2.41 4.30 -1.15
CA LEU A 66 1.69 5.41 -1.80
C LEU A 66 2.57 6.15 -2.82
N ALA A 67 3.84 6.37 -2.51
CA ALA A 67 4.77 7.09 -3.37
C ALA A 67 5.12 6.30 -4.63
N VAL A 68 5.35 4.98 -4.49
CA VAL A 68 5.59 4.09 -5.64
C VAL A 68 4.37 4.04 -6.54
N MET A 69 3.18 3.95 -5.96
CA MET A 69 1.94 3.95 -6.72
C MET A 69 1.82 5.24 -7.54
N TYR A 70 2.06 6.41 -6.92
CA TYR A 70 1.99 7.69 -7.64
C TYR A 70 3.03 7.80 -8.74
N LEU A 71 4.23 7.27 -8.52
CA LEU A 71 5.27 7.23 -9.54
C LEU A 71 4.83 6.40 -10.77
N VAL A 72 4.19 5.25 -10.55
CA VAL A 72 3.68 4.41 -11.64
C VAL A 72 2.54 5.10 -12.39
N GLN A 73 1.71 5.88 -11.70
CA GLN A 73 0.62 6.64 -12.31
C GLN A 73 1.11 7.76 -13.24
N TYR A 74 2.11 8.52 -12.81
CA TYR A 74 2.57 9.70 -13.52
C TYR A 74 3.76 9.41 -14.47
N MET A 75 4.58 8.40 -14.15
CA MET A 75 5.80 8.07 -14.88
C MET A 75 5.94 6.54 -15.01
N PRO A 76 5.11 5.89 -15.84
CA PRO A 76 5.02 4.43 -15.91
C PRO A 76 6.36 3.76 -16.26
N ALA A 77 7.16 4.34 -17.16
CA ALA A 77 8.48 3.81 -17.52
C ALA A 77 9.43 3.75 -16.31
N ILE A 78 9.47 4.82 -15.50
CA ILE A 78 10.29 4.88 -14.28
C ILE A 78 9.70 3.98 -13.20
N GLY A 79 8.37 3.96 -13.08
CA GLY A 79 7.65 3.11 -12.14
C GLY A 79 7.91 1.63 -12.37
N TYR A 80 7.84 1.15 -13.62
CA TYR A 80 8.13 -0.25 -13.97
C TYR A 80 9.60 -0.59 -13.75
N TRP A 81 10.53 0.29 -14.16
CA TRP A 81 11.96 0.09 -13.86
C TRP A 81 12.23 -0.01 -12.36
N LEU A 82 11.57 0.83 -11.56
CA LEU A 82 11.67 0.80 -10.10
C LEU A 82 11.06 -0.49 -9.53
N MET A 83 9.90 -0.92 -10.03
CA MET A 83 9.28 -2.19 -9.63
C MET A 83 10.15 -3.39 -9.95
N ASP A 84 10.83 -3.44 -11.09
CA ASP A 84 11.73 -4.54 -11.45
C ASP A 84 12.91 -4.64 -10.48
N LYS A 85 13.44 -3.50 -10.02
CA LYS A 85 14.51 -3.43 -9.02
C LYS A 85 14.07 -3.88 -7.62
N ILE A 86 12.84 -3.55 -7.23
CA ILE A 86 12.32 -3.80 -5.88
C ILE A 86 11.64 -5.17 -5.80
N GLY A 87 11.06 -5.66 -6.89
CA GLY A 87 10.26 -6.89 -6.95
C GLY A 87 11.02 -8.10 -6.42
N GLY A 88 12.24 -8.33 -6.90
CA GLY A 88 13.11 -9.41 -6.41
C GLY A 88 13.41 -9.29 -4.91
N LYS A 89 13.75 -8.07 -4.45
CA LYS A 89 14.04 -7.81 -3.01
C LYS A 89 12.82 -8.00 -2.11
N ARG A 90 11.60 -7.74 -2.62
CA ARG A 90 10.35 -7.97 -1.90
C ARG A 90 10.02 -9.46 -1.79
N VAL A 91 10.29 -10.24 -2.83
CA VAL A 91 10.13 -11.70 -2.81
C VAL A 91 11.10 -12.32 -1.80
N GLU A 92 12.36 -11.89 -1.80
CA GLU A 92 13.35 -12.33 -0.81
C GLU A 92 12.98 -11.91 0.62
N ALA A 93 12.53 -10.67 0.82
CA ALA A 93 12.07 -10.20 2.12
C ALA A 93 10.84 -10.98 2.60
N ALA A 94 9.90 -11.30 1.71
CA ALA A 94 8.74 -12.13 2.03
C ALA A 94 9.14 -13.56 2.41
N ALA A 95 10.09 -14.16 1.68
CA ALA A 95 10.63 -15.49 1.98
C ALA A 95 11.35 -15.52 3.34
N GLN A 96 12.02 -14.43 3.71
CA GLN A 96 12.70 -14.27 5.00
C GLN A 96 11.77 -13.75 6.13
N LYS A 97 10.45 -13.68 5.91
CA LYS A 97 9.45 -13.10 6.84
C LYS A 97 9.81 -11.69 7.33
N GLY A 98 10.55 -10.94 6.51
CA GLY A 98 10.93 -9.54 6.76
C GLY A 98 9.87 -8.54 6.32
N ASN A 99 10.07 -7.26 6.65
CA ASN A 99 9.17 -6.18 6.25
C ASN A 99 9.24 -5.89 4.74
N THR A 100 8.17 -6.20 4.01
CA THR A 100 8.10 -6.10 2.55
C THR A 100 7.85 -4.69 2.02
N TYR A 101 7.52 -3.74 2.90
CA TYR A 101 7.26 -2.34 2.56
C TYR A 101 8.24 -1.36 3.22
N SER A 102 9.41 -1.85 3.67
CA SER A 102 10.42 -0.99 4.27
C SER A 102 11.10 -0.07 3.24
N LEU A 103 11.38 1.18 3.65
CA LEU A 103 12.11 2.17 2.83
C LEU A 103 13.51 1.69 2.39
N SER A 104 14.13 0.81 3.18
CA SER A 104 15.41 0.18 2.85
C SER A 104 15.35 -0.75 1.64
N LEU A 105 14.17 -1.27 1.28
CA LEU A 105 14.00 -2.05 0.04
C LEU A 105 14.04 -1.15 -1.20
N LEU A 106 13.58 0.10 -1.08
CA LEU A 106 13.57 1.08 -2.16
C LEU A 106 14.95 1.72 -2.36
N PHE A 107 15.62 2.08 -1.27
CA PHE A 107 16.83 2.91 -1.31
C PHE A 107 18.11 2.17 -0.88
N GLY A 108 18.03 0.86 -0.60
CA GLY A 108 19.12 0.11 0.03
C GLY A 108 19.28 0.45 1.51
N LYS A 109 19.94 -0.41 2.28
CA LYS A 109 20.31 -0.08 3.66
C LYS A 109 21.29 1.10 3.62
N LYS A 110 20.90 2.28 4.11
CA LYS A 110 21.89 3.31 4.46
C LYS A 110 22.79 2.71 5.55
N LYS A 111 24.07 2.53 5.26
CA LYS A 111 25.06 2.30 6.30
C LYS A 111 25.09 3.57 7.15
N VAL A 112 24.55 3.50 8.34
CA VAL A 112 24.88 4.46 9.39
C VAL A 112 26.31 4.11 9.79
N GLN A 113 27.22 5.04 9.54
CA GLN A 113 28.60 5.00 10.03
C GLN A 113 28.62 5.51 11.47
#